data_AF-A0A4Y2KLT0-F1
#
_entry.id   AF-A0A4Y2KLT0-F1
#
_cell.length_a   1.000
_cell.length_b   1.000
_cell.length_c   1.000
_cell.angle_alpha   90.00
_cell.angle_beta   90.00
_cell.angle_gamma   90.00
#
_symmetry.space_group_name_H-M   'P 1'
#
loop_
_entity.id
_entity.type
_entity.pdbx_description
1 polymer ?
#
loop_
_entity_poly.entity_id
_entity_poly.type
_entity_poly.pdbx_seq_one_letter_code
_entity_poly.pdbx_strand_id
1 'polypeptide(L)'
;MTLVTLVYRERAPVTFYLPDLYMSYSSIKLFGGGTWCWPGVGPLGGFCIASTARPSIKSSRQCFRGCPQGSVIAPVLWDFYINSVLNLNNGEMYIQAFADDLALIIGGRTARELESNTNIALAKVPSSLDSLKLKLSIQKYQAVVYRSISSRKFSKRNSTVLNRKPTFKINNISIKVTDSLKLLGFIIDNKLTRTAHINSLHDRTLFLTSNFNRVIKSDWSVNKNLMKAWYLTTIEKALLYGASVWGGALTKVQIDRLHSIQRIFLLKFTRGYRTMSTNVLNVLSGIPPLHITAEVENIKISDLGAAL
;
A
#
# COMPACT_ATOMS: atom_id res chain seq x y z
N MET A 1 -8.90 -21.10 11.38
CA MET A 1 -7.87 -20.07 11.18
C MET A 1 -8.57 -18.74 10.98
N THR A 2 -8.56 -17.92 12.02
CA THR A 2 -8.93 -16.51 11.96
C THR A 2 -7.62 -15.76 11.83
N LEU A 3 -7.54 -14.80 10.92
CA LEU A 3 -6.36 -13.99 10.67
C LEU A 3 -6.65 -12.57 11.13
N VAL A 4 -5.74 -12.00 11.93
CA VAL A 4 -5.69 -10.56 12.16
C VAL A 4 -4.71 -9.98 11.17
N THR A 5 -5.10 -8.94 10.45
CA THR A 5 -4.15 -8.04 9.80
C THR A 5 -4.19 -6.74 10.58
N LEU A 6 -3.12 -6.49 11.32
CA LEU A 6 -2.83 -5.21 11.95
C LEU A 6 -2.04 -4.41 10.94
N VAL A 7 -2.51 -3.21 10.61
CA VAL A 7 -1.74 -2.27 9.79
C VAL A 7 -1.45 -1.06 10.64
N TYR A 8 -0.15 -0.83 10.80
CA TYR A 8 0.40 0.44 11.22
C TYR A 8 0.63 1.29 9.98
N ARG A 9 0.28 2.57 10.08
CA ARG A 9 0.40 3.53 9.00
C ARG A 9 1.05 4.81 9.52
N GLU A 10 2.29 5.08 9.14
CA GLU A 10 3.00 6.27 9.58
C GLU A 10 3.04 7.37 8.52
N ARG A 11 1.93 8.12 8.39
CA ARG A 11 2.00 9.45 7.78
C ARG A 11 2.74 10.43 8.72
N ALA A 12 4.07 10.45 8.67
CA ALA A 12 4.98 11.51 9.13
C ALA A 12 6.40 11.15 8.66
N PRO A 13 7.30 12.13 8.37
CA PRO A 13 8.58 11.84 7.73
C PRO A 13 9.42 10.90 8.61
N VAL A 14 9.88 9.79 8.02
CA VAL A 14 10.73 8.80 8.69
C VAL A 14 11.96 9.49 9.24
N THR A 15 12.02 9.59 10.56
CA THR A 15 13.01 10.38 11.26
C THR A 15 14.10 9.47 11.87
N PHE A 16 15.11 9.14 11.06
CA PHE A 16 16.27 8.31 11.40
C PHE A 16 17.22 8.92 12.46
N TYR A 17 17.77 8.07 13.32
CA TYR A 17 18.96 8.33 14.13
C TYR A 17 19.89 7.13 14.03
N LEU A 18 21.13 7.33 13.57
CA LEU A 18 22.23 6.38 13.72
C LEU A 18 22.95 6.73 15.03
N PRO A 19 22.98 5.84 16.05
CA PRO A 19 24.04 5.87 17.03
C PRO A 19 25.26 5.12 16.46
N ASP A 20 26.39 5.82 16.41
CA ASP A 20 27.77 5.33 16.27
C ASP A 20 27.94 3.89 15.76
N LEU A 21 28.12 3.75 14.44
CA LEU A 21 28.90 2.64 13.89
C LEU A 21 30.12 3.21 13.16
N TYR A 22 31.27 2.92 13.75
CA TYR A 22 32.57 3.01 13.11
C TYR A 22 32.50 2.30 11.74
N MET A 23 32.72 3.09 10.69
CA MET A 23 33.00 2.56 9.36
C MET A 23 34.32 1.81 9.37
N SER A 24 34.30 0.59 8.86
CA SER A 24 35.40 0.07 8.05
C SER A 24 34.79 -0.82 6.99
N TYR A 25 34.69 -0.33 5.75
CA TYR A 25 35.04 -1.12 4.57
C TYR A 25 35.40 -0.17 3.43
N SER A 26 36.61 -0.42 2.94
CA SER A 26 37.37 0.32 1.96
C SER A 26 36.77 0.22 0.55
N SER A 27 36.80 1.33 -0.17
CA SER A 27 36.87 1.42 -1.63
C SER A 27 35.70 0.87 -2.47
N ILE A 28 34.71 1.73 -2.73
CA ILE A 28 33.96 1.72 -4.00
C ILE A 28 34.15 3.10 -4.65
N LYS A 29 35.04 3.15 -5.64
CA LYS A 29 35.20 4.32 -6.53
C LYS A 29 34.01 4.38 -7.48
N LEU A 30 33.13 5.36 -7.31
CA LEU A 30 32.21 5.79 -8.37
C LEU A 30 32.72 7.09 -8.96
N PHE A 31 33.14 7.02 -10.22
CA PHE A 31 33.48 8.15 -11.07
C PHE A 31 32.27 9.09 -11.23
N GLY A 32 32.48 10.39 -11.01
CA GLY A 32 31.50 11.43 -11.27
C GLY A 32 31.91 12.72 -10.56
N GLY A 33 32.54 13.64 -11.30
CA GLY A 33 33.15 14.86 -10.79
C GLY A 33 32.21 15.74 -9.96
N GLY A 34 32.51 15.84 -8.67
CA GLY A 34 32.00 16.81 -7.73
C GLY A 34 32.85 16.73 -6.48
N THR A 35 33.53 17.82 -6.12
CA THR A 35 34.31 17.91 -4.88
C THR A 35 33.36 17.84 -3.68
N TRP A 36 33.36 16.72 -2.98
CA TRP A 36 32.68 16.55 -1.70
C TRP A 36 33.66 16.84 -0.57
N CYS A 37 33.48 17.95 0.13
CA CYS A 37 34.20 18.22 1.37
C CYS A 37 33.58 17.37 2.49
N TRP A 38 34.38 16.48 3.07
CA TRP A 38 34.06 15.82 4.35
C TRP A 38 34.28 16.80 5.50
N PRO A 39 33.29 17.09 6.37
CA PRO A 39 33.56 17.76 7.63
C PRO A 39 34.14 16.74 8.61
N GLY A 40 35.33 17.03 9.15
CA GLY A 40 35.95 16.28 10.23
C GLY A 40 35.05 16.19 11.45
N VAL A 41 35.10 15.03 12.12
CA VAL A 41 34.35 14.69 13.32
C VAL A 41 34.92 15.49 14.49
N GLY A 42 34.14 16.45 15.00
CA GLY A 42 34.36 17.12 16.29
C GLY A 42 33.06 17.10 17.11
N PRO A 43 33.09 17.37 18.42
CA PRO A 43 31.97 17.13 19.35
C PRO A 43 30.74 18.03 19.15
N LEU A 44 30.73 18.88 18.13
CA LEU A 44 29.65 19.80 17.79
C LEU A 44 29.22 19.47 16.35
N GLY A 45 27.97 19.03 16.20
CA GLY A 45 27.45 18.32 15.03
C GLY A 45 27.77 18.92 13.65
N GLY A 46 27.94 18.03 12.67
CA GLY A 46 28.26 18.36 11.28
C GLY A 46 27.21 19.23 10.59
N PHE A 47 27.68 20.25 9.87
CA PHE A 47 26.86 21.17 9.08
C PHE A 47 26.85 20.74 7.60
N CYS A 48 25.67 20.68 6.98
CA CYS A 48 25.54 20.60 5.51
C CYS A 48 25.31 22.00 4.94
N ILE A 49 26.20 22.47 4.05
CA ILE A 49 26.06 23.72 3.31
C ILE A 49 25.67 23.38 1.87
N ALA A 50 24.45 23.74 1.45
CA ALA A 50 24.10 23.76 0.02
C ALA A 50 24.47 25.13 -0.55
N SER A 51 25.47 25.16 -1.43
CA SER A 51 25.90 26.37 -2.15
C SER A 51 25.26 26.39 -3.54
N THR A 52 24.25 27.22 -3.75
CA THR A 52 23.80 27.64 -5.09
C THR A 52 24.34 29.05 -5.38
N ALA A 53 25.03 29.19 -6.50
CA ALA A 53 25.67 30.44 -6.92
C ALA A 53 24.63 31.47 -7.39
N ARG A 54 24.16 32.32 -6.47
CA ARG A 54 23.51 33.65 -6.66
C ARG A 54 23.39 34.32 -5.27
N PRO A 55 23.31 35.67 -5.16
CA PRO A 55 23.76 36.42 -3.98
C PRO A 55 23.21 35.86 -2.67
N SER A 56 24.14 35.44 -1.81
CA SER A 56 23.98 34.41 -0.81
C SER A 56 23.26 34.89 0.44
N ILE A 57 21.93 34.70 0.50
CA ILE A 57 21.25 34.52 1.79
C ILE A 57 21.67 33.14 2.30
N LYS A 58 22.66 33.11 3.20
CA LYS A 58 23.02 31.91 3.95
C LYS A 58 21.89 31.61 4.95
N SER A 59 20.92 30.80 4.55
CA SER A 59 19.94 30.25 5.48
C SER A 59 20.45 28.91 6.01
N SER A 60 20.90 28.87 7.26
CA SER A 60 21.18 27.62 7.96
C SER A 60 19.89 27.10 8.58
N ARG A 61 19.44 25.91 8.19
CA ARG A 61 18.37 25.20 8.90
C ARG A 61 18.99 24.00 9.60
N GLN A 62 18.79 23.88 10.91
CA GLN A 62 19.17 22.68 11.63
C GLN A 62 18.24 21.54 11.20
N CYS A 63 18.80 20.51 10.58
CA CYS A 63 18.08 19.27 10.32
C CYS A 63 18.21 18.38 11.56
N PHE A 64 17.14 18.29 12.35
CA PHE A 64 17.07 17.37 13.47
C PHE A 64 16.46 16.05 13.03
N ARG A 65 17.31 15.02 12.90
CA ARG A 65 16.96 13.61 12.71
C ARG A 65 16.25 13.33 11.36
N GLY A 66 16.47 12.17 10.74
CA GLY A 66 15.86 11.85 9.44
C GLY A 66 16.82 11.74 8.26
N CYS A 67 16.42 10.96 7.27
CA CYS A 67 17.05 10.95 5.96
C CYS A 67 16.31 11.98 5.10
N PRO A 68 17.01 12.88 4.39
CA PRO A 68 16.35 13.89 3.58
C PRO A 68 15.42 13.25 2.54
N GLN A 69 14.17 13.70 2.52
CA GLN A 69 13.20 13.21 1.54
C GLN A 69 13.67 13.55 0.13
N GLY A 70 13.78 12.52 -0.72
CA GLY A 70 14.36 12.63 -2.06
C GLY A 70 15.83 12.19 -2.15
N SER A 71 16.45 11.81 -1.03
CA SER A 71 17.74 11.13 -1.04
C SER A 71 17.63 9.73 -1.65
N VAL A 72 18.54 9.41 -2.57
CA VAL A 72 18.60 8.12 -3.27
C VAL A 72 18.90 6.97 -2.30
N ILE A 73 19.65 7.23 -1.23
CA ILE A 73 20.05 6.19 -0.25
C ILE A 73 19.02 5.96 0.86
N ALA A 74 18.05 6.88 1.03
CA ALA A 74 17.06 6.79 2.11
C ALA A 74 16.27 5.47 2.14
N PRO A 75 15.76 4.95 1.00
CA PRO A 75 15.00 3.70 1.00
C PRO A 75 15.86 2.50 1.40
N VAL A 76 17.11 2.45 0.92
CA VAL A 76 18.03 1.35 1.24
C VAL A 76 18.37 1.33 2.74
N LEU A 77 18.61 2.51 3.33
CA LEU A 77 18.84 2.61 4.77
C LEU A 77 17.61 2.18 5.57
N TRP A 78 16.41 2.50 5.09
CA TRP A 78 15.17 2.05 5.71
C TRP A 78 15.07 0.53 5.74
N ASP A 79 15.37 -0.13 4.62
CA ASP A 79 15.28 -1.59 4.51
C ASP A 79 16.24 -2.29 5.49
N PHE A 80 17.47 -1.80 5.63
CA PHE A 80 18.41 -2.30 6.64
C PHE A 80 17.91 -2.05 8.06
N TYR A 81 17.29 -0.89 8.30
CA TYR A 81 16.85 -0.49 9.63
C TYR A 81 15.69 -1.34 10.15
N ILE A 82 14.70 -1.60 9.30
CA ILE A 82 13.50 -2.37 9.69
C ILE A 82 13.77 -3.88 9.74
N ASN A 83 14.89 -4.34 9.17
CA ASN A 83 15.23 -5.76 9.08
C ASN A 83 15.25 -6.48 10.45
N SER A 84 15.67 -5.80 11.51
CA SER A 84 15.65 -6.39 12.87
C SER A 84 14.23 -6.69 13.36
N VAL A 85 13.23 -5.91 12.95
CA VAL A 85 11.81 -6.15 13.25
C VAL A 85 11.26 -7.27 12.37
N LEU A 86 11.67 -7.32 11.10
CA LEU A 86 11.27 -8.41 10.19
C LEU A 86 11.82 -9.77 10.63
N ASN A 87 12.99 -9.80 11.26
CA ASN A 87 13.58 -11.02 11.82
C ASN A 87 12.80 -11.59 13.01
N LEU A 88 11.78 -10.90 13.53
CA LEU A 88 10.88 -11.46 14.55
C LEU A 88 9.92 -12.50 13.96
N ASN A 89 9.82 -12.58 12.63
CA ASN A 89 8.95 -13.50 11.91
C ASN A 89 9.17 -14.95 12.35
N ASN A 90 8.06 -15.66 12.56
CA ASN A 90 8.04 -17.07 12.93
C ASN A 90 6.82 -17.76 12.30
N GLY A 91 6.63 -19.05 12.57
CA GLY A 91 5.52 -19.81 11.97
C GLY A 91 4.11 -19.32 12.34
N GLU A 92 3.95 -18.55 13.42
CA GLU A 92 2.65 -18.06 13.91
C GLU A 92 2.43 -16.56 13.67
N MET A 93 3.52 -15.81 13.52
CA MET A 93 3.56 -14.35 13.38
C MET A 93 4.34 -13.97 12.13
N TYR A 94 3.69 -13.27 11.21
CA TYR A 94 4.29 -12.75 10.00
C TYR A 94 4.18 -11.23 9.95
N ILE A 95 5.32 -10.55 9.88
CA ILE A 95 5.47 -9.11 9.77
C ILE A 95 6.01 -8.79 8.39
N GLN A 96 5.36 -7.83 7.74
CA GLN A 96 5.81 -7.24 6.49
C GLN A 96 5.88 -5.73 6.65
N ALA A 97 6.99 -5.12 6.24
CA ALA A 97 7.11 -3.68 6.13
C ALA A 97 7.12 -3.26 4.66
N PHE A 98 6.58 -2.07 4.39
CA PHE A 98 6.75 -1.36 3.13
C PHE A 98 6.77 0.14 3.42
N ALA A 99 7.95 0.75 3.32
CA ALA A 99 8.18 2.11 3.81
C ALA A 99 7.61 2.26 5.25
N ASP A 100 6.75 3.24 5.48
CA ASP A 100 6.12 3.56 6.75
C ASP A 100 4.94 2.64 7.15
N ASP A 101 4.46 1.79 6.22
CA ASP A 101 3.38 0.85 6.48
C ASP A 101 3.95 -0.48 7.01
N LEU A 102 3.54 -0.90 8.22
CA LEU A 102 3.88 -2.19 8.81
C LEU A 102 2.62 -3.05 8.96
N ALA A 103 2.62 -4.22 8.34
CA ALA A 103 1.55 -5.20 8.43
C ALA A 103 1.97 -6.37 9.32
N LEU A 104 1.16 -6.67 10.33
CA LEU A 104 1.32 -7.81 11.21
C LEU A 104 0.15 -8.78 10.99
N ILE A 105 0.49 -10.00 10.60
CA ILE A 105 -0.43 -11.08 10.24
C ILE A 105 -0.27 -12.21 11.26
N ILE A 106 -1.36 -12.54 11.96
CA ILE A 106 -1.36 -13.58 13.00
C ILE A 106 -2.56 -14.49 12.80
N GLY A 107 -2.31 -15.79 12.90
CA GLY A 107 -3.33 -16.84 12.84
C GLY A 107 -3.70 -17.39 14.21
N GLY A 108 -4.95 -17.86 14.34
CA GLY A 108 -5.40 -18.65 15.49
C GLY A 108 -6.56 -19.57 15.11
N ARG A 109 -6.68 -20.73 15.77
CA ARG A 109 -7.81 -21.66 15.52
C ARG A 109 -9.08 -21.13 16.19
N THR A 110 -8.95 -20.56 17.38
CA THR A 110 -10.05 -19.93 18.13
C THR A 110 -9.88 -18.42 18.27
N ALA A 111 -10.96 -17.70 18.61
CA ALA A 111 -10.88 -16.26 18.85
C ALA A 111 -10.03 -15.91 20.08
N ARG A 112 -10.03 -16.77 21.12
CA ARG A 112 -9.22 -16.59 22.34
C ARG A 112 -7.74 -16.78 22.07
N GLU A 113 -7.40 -17.84 21.33
CA GLU A 113 -6.04 -18.10 20.88
C GLU A 113 -5.52 -16.98 19.99
N LEU A 114 -6.33 -16.50 19.05
CA LEU A 114 -5.99 -15.34 18.23
C LEU A 114 -5.68 -14.10 19.08
N GLU A 115 -6.53 -13.81 20.06
CA GLU A 115 -6.36 -12.67 20.97
C GLU A 115 -5.08 -12.82 21.81
N SER A 116 -4.82 -14.01 22.34
CA SER A 116 -3.59 -14.30 23.10
C SER A 116 -2.34 -14.15 22.24
N ASN A 117 -2.29 -14.80 21.08
CA ASN A 117 -1.16 -14.74 20.14
C ASN A 117 -0.91 -13.30 19.67
N THR A 118 -1.99 -12.56 19.38
CA THR A 118 -1.89 -11.17 18.95
C THR A 118 -1.35 -10.28 20.06
N ASN A 119 -1.82 -10.42 21.30
CA ASN A 119 -1.31 -9.64 22.42
C ASN A 119 0.15 -9.97 22.75
N ILE A 120 0.59 -11.23 22.59
CA ILE A 120 2.00 -11.61 22.73
C ILE A 120 2.87 -10.94 21.66
N ALA A 121 2.45 -10.98 20.39
CA ALA A 121 3.16 -10.32 19.30
C ALA A 121 3.21 -8.79 19.49
N LEU A 122 2.09 -8.20 19.92
CA LEU A 122 1.97 -6.77 20.21
C LEU A 122 2.79 -6.31 21.42
N ALA A 123 3.31 -7.22 22.25
CA ALA A 123 4.28 -6.87 23.29
C ALA A 123 5.73 -6.87 22.76
N LYS A 124 6.03 -7.73 21.77
CA LYS A 124 7.37 -7.87 21.17
C LYS A 124 7.69 -6.80 20.12
N VAL A 125 6.70 -6.41 19.32
CA VAL A 125 6.89 -5.44 18.23
C VAL A 125 7.26 -4.04 18.77
N PRO A 126 6.54 -3.47 19.77
CA PRO A 126 6.92 -2.19 20.35
C PRO A 126 8.30 -2.18 20.98
N SER A 127 8.66 -3.22 21.74
CA SER A 127 9.99 -3.30 22.37
C SER A 127 11.13 -3.34 21.33
N SER A 128 10.89 -3.99 20.19
CA SER A 128 11.86 -4.01 19.08
C SER A 128 11.89 -2.69 18.29
N LEU A 129 10.78 -1.96 18.23
CA LEU A 129 10.74 -0.63 17.61
C LEU A 129 11.34 0.44 18.53
N ASP A 130 11.17 0.31 19.83
CA ASP A 130 11.78 1.18 20.84
C ASP A 130 13.31 1.02 20.87
N SER A 131 13.85 -0.19 20.67
CA SER A 131 15.30 -0.40 20.52
C SER A 131 15.85 0.30 19.27
N LEU A 132 15.03 0.36 18.21
CA LEU A 132 15.25 1.18 17.02
C LEU A 132 14.83 2.65 17.22
N LYS A 133 14.51 3.11 18.44
CA LYS A 133 14.11 4.50 18.71
C LYS A 133 12.94 5.00 17.83
N LEU A 134 12.12 4.09 17.29
CA LEU A 134 10.94 4.39 16.48
C LEU A 134 9.75 4.57 17.40
N LYS A 135 9.19 5.78 17.42
CA LYS A 135 8.04 6.09 18.28
C LYS A 135 6.75 5.60 17.64
N LEU A 136 6.04 4.74 18.36
CA LEU A 136 4.75 4.25 17.92
C LEU A 136 3.61 5.23 18.19
N SER A 137 2.85 5.55 17.14
CA SER A 137 1.57 6.23 17.28
C SER A 137 0.44 5.21 17.41
N ILE A 138 0.11 4.80 18.65
CA ILE A 138 -0.91 3.77 18.94
C ILE A 138 -2.28 4.12 18.31
N GLN A 139 -2.61 5.41 18.22
CA GLN A 139 -3.86 5.90 17.62
C GLN A 139 -4.00 5.58 16.13
N LYS A 140 -2.89 5.38 15.41
CA LYS A 140 -2.90 5.05 13.97
C LYS A 140 -3.04 3.55 13.71
N TYR A 141 -2.85 2.70 14.71
CA TYR A 141 -3.01 1.26 14.56
C TYR A 141 -4.47 0.91 14.30
N GLN A 142 -4.68 0.07 13.30
CA GLN A 142 -5.98 -0.48 12.98
C GLN A 142 -5.85 -1.99 12.79
N ALA A 143 -6.86 -2.71 13.28
CA ALA A 143 -6.94 -4.15 13.16
C ALA A 143 -8.17 -4.54 12.35
N VAL A 144 -8.02 -5.43 11.39
CA VAL A 144 -9.14 -6.16 10.80
C VAL A 144 -8.99 -7.64 11.12
N VAL A 145 -10.09 -8.23 11.56
CA VAL A 145 -10.17 -9.64 11.89
C VAL A 145 -11.09 -10.31 10.90
N TYR A 146 -10.60 -11.36 10.24
CA TYR A 146 -11.40 -12.12 9.29
C TYR A 146 -11.19 -13.62 9.47
N ARG A 147 -12.19 -14.39 9.08
CA ARG A 147 -12.14 -15.85 9.09
C ARG A 147 -11.68 -16.37 7.73
N SER A 148 -10.74 -17.32 7.72
CA SER A 148 -10.35 -18.03 6.49
C SER A 148 -11.55 -18.70 5.82
N ILE A 149 -11.51 -18.74 4.48
CA ILE A 149 -12.54 -19.34 3.62
C ILE A 149 -12.88 -20.76 4.05
N SER A 150 -11.86 -21.58 4.30
CA SER A 150 -12.01 -22.98 4.72
C SER A 150 -12.68 -23.10 6.09
N SER A 151 -12.42 -22.14 6.99
CA SER A 151 -13.04 -22.10 8.32
C SER A 151 -14.49 -21.62 8.30
N ARG A 152 -14.97 -20.98 7.21
CA ARG A 152 -16.38 -20.57 7.07
C ARG A 152 -17.32 -21.78 7.07
N LYS A 153 -16.90 -22.90 6.47
CA LYS A 153 -17.65 -24.16 6.39
C LYS A 153 -17.87 -24.83 7.77
N PHE A 154 -17.01 -24.54 8.74
CA PHE A 154 -17.07 -25.08 10.10
C PHE A 154 -17.79 -24.16 11.09
N SER A 155 -18.26 -22.99 10.64
CA SER A 155 -19.06 -22.09 11.47
C SER A 155 -20.48 -22.64 11.56
N LYS A 156 -20.98 -22.90 12.78
CA LYS A 156 -22.35 -23.39 13.04
C LYS A 156 -23.47 -22.55 12.37
N ARG A 157 -23.18 -21.35 11.87
CA ARG A 157 -24.12 -20.43 11.22
C ARG A 157 -23.62 -19.87 9.87
N ASN A 158 -22.57 -20.42 9.28
CA ASN A 158 -21.89 -19.81 8.12
C ASN A 158 -21.46 -18.33 8.34
N SER A 159 -21.40 -17.87 9.60
CA SER A 159 -21.04 -16.48 9.91
C SER A 159 -19.56 -16.26 9.65
N THR A 160 -19.26 -15.24 8.84
CA THR A 160 -17.90 -14.74 8.59
C THR A 160 -17.38 -13.87 9.72
N VAL A 161 -18.27 -13.39 10.60
CA VAL A 161 -17.97 -12.44 11.68
C VAL A 161 -17.96 -13.17 13.01
N LEU A 162 -16.98 -12.85 13.87
CA LEU A 162 -16.92 -13.36 15.23
C LEU A 162 -18.04 -12.76 16.08
N ASN A 163 -18.74 -13.59 16.88
CA ASN A 163 -19.81 -13.14 17.77
C ASN A 163 -19.30 -12.12 18.82
N ARG A 164 -18.03 -12.23 19.21
CA ARG A 164 -17.32 -11.28 20.07
C ARG A 164 -16.09 -10.80 19.33
N LYS A 165 -15.94 -9.48 19.18
CA LYS A 165 -14.71 -8.88 18.62
C LYS A 165 -13.57 -9.07 19.64
N PRO A 166 -12.39 -9.58 19.23
CA PRO A 166 -11.25 -9.71 20.13
C PRO A 166 -10.74 -8.34 20.55
N THR A 167 -10.15 -8.25 21.74
CA THR A 167 -9.57 -6.99 22.23
C THR A 167 -8.06 -7.04 22.17
N PHE A 168 -7.48 -6.21 21.31
CA PHE A 168 -6.03 -6.09 21.19
C PHE A 168 -5.54 -4.91 22.00
N LYS A 169 -4.46 -5.12 22.77
CA LYS A 169 -3.87 -4.08 23.61
C LYS A 169 -2.38 -3.95 23.32
N ILE A 170 -1.92 -2.72 23.14
CA ILE A 170 -0.50 -2.35 23.11
C ILE A 170 -0.28 -1.41 24.30
N ASN A 171 0.66 -1.74 25.19
CA ASN A 171 0.98 -0.90 26.36
C ASN A 171 -0.29 -0.48 27.16
N ASN A 172 -1.20 -1.43 27.40
CA ASN A 172 -2.53 -1.24 28.01
C ASN A 172 -3.54 -0.35 27.25
N ILE A 173 -3.21 0.15 26.05
CA ILE A 173 -4.12 0.93 25.21
C ILE A 173 -4.78 -0.01 24.19
N SER A 174 -6.11 0.07 24.06
CA SER A 174 -6.86 -0.75 23.11
C SER A 174 -6.71 -0.25 21.68
N ILE A 175 -6.51 -1.18 20.75
CA ILE A 175 -6.46 -0.88 19.32
C ILE A 175 -7.87 -0.88 18.74
N LYS A 176 -8.13 0.03 17.80
CA LYS A 176 -9.39 0.07 17.05
C LYS A 176 -9.50 -1.13 16.11
N VAL A 177 -10.47 -2.01 16.38
CA VAL A 177 -10.86 -3.09 15.47
C VAL A 177 -11.93 -2.57 14.51
N THR A 178 -11.61 -2.45 13.24
CA THR A 178 -12.52 -2.00 12.18
C THR A 178 -13.02 -3.17 11.33
N ASP A 179 -14.09 -2.92 10.56
CA ASP A 179 -14.63 -3.93 9.63
C ASP A 179 -13.93 -3.91 8.27
N SER A 180 -13.23 -2.82 7.95
CA SER A 180 -12.39 -2.67 6.77
C SER A 180 -11.10 -1.89 7.08
N LEU A 181 -10.05 -2.17 6.32
CA LEU A 181 -8.72 -1.58 6.49
C LEU A 181 -8.06 -1.34 5.15
N LYS A 182 -7.39 -0.19 5.01
CA LYS A 182 -6.64 0.15 3.81
C LYS A 182 -5.15 -0.13 4.02
N LEU A 183 -4.58 -1.04 3.24
CA LEU A 183 -3.17 -1.41 3.23
C LEU A 183 -2.61 -1.22 1.81
N LEU A 184 -1.54 -0.43 1.64
CA LEU A 184 -0.89 -0.21 0.33
C LEU A 184 -1.84 0.19 -0.79
N GLY A 185 -2.95 0.88 -0.48
CA GLY A 185 -3.96 1.27 -1.46
C GLY A 185 -5.10 0.25 -1.65
N PHE A 186 -4.94 -0.98 -1.15
CA PHE A 186 -5.94 -2.03 -1.17
C PHE A 186 -6.85 -2.00 0.06
N ILE A 187 -8.13 -2.38 -0.07
CA ILE A 187 -9.08 -2.41 1.04
C ILE A 187 -9.40 -3.86 1.39
N ILE A 188 -9.08 -4.26 2.62
CA ILE A 188 -9.35 -5.58 3.17
C ILE A 188 -10.57 -5.48 4.08
N ASP A 189 -11.65 -6.19 3.71
CA ASP A 189 -12.87 -6.29 4.50
C ASP A 189 -12.83 -7.53 5.39
N ASN A 190 -13.49 -7.48 6.55
CA ASN A 190 -13.63 -8.61 7.49
C ASN A 190 -14.30 -9.86 6.88
N LYS A 191 -15.05 -9.70 5.78
CA LYS A 191 -15.66 -10.81 5.02
C LYS A 191 -14.80 -11.31 3.85
N LEU A 192 -13.72 -10.61 3.52
CA LEU A 192 -12.91 -10.82 2.31
C LEU A 192 -13.74 -10.87 1.01
N THR A 193 -14.85 -10.12 0.95
CA THR A 193 -15.74 -10.09 -0.23
C THR A 193 -15.20 -9.23 -1.35
N ARG A 194 -14.18 -8.39 -1.10
CA ARG A 194 -13.58 -7.43 -2.06
C ARG A 194 -14.54 -6.35 -2.56
N THR A 195 -15.76 -6.31 -2.03
CA THR A 195 -16.82 -5.38 -2.42
C THR A 195 -16.49 -3.94 -2.07
N ALA A 196 -15.94 -3.67 -0.87
CA ALA A 196 -15.56 -2.30 -0.52
C ALA A 196 -14.42 -1.79 -1.40
N HIS A 197 -13.49 -2.68 -1.76
CA HIS A 197 -12.41 -2.34 -2.68
C HIS A 197 -12.95 -1.93 -4.06
N ILE A 198 -13.79 -2.75 -4.69
CA ILE A 198 -14.38 -2.45 -6.00
C ILE A 198 -15.21 -1.16 -5.97
N ASN A 199 -15.93 -0.91 -4.89
CA ASN A 199 -16.64 0.37 -4.73
C ASN A 199 -15.67 1.56 -4.64
N SER A 200 -14.54 1.42 -3.95
CA SER A 200 -13.53 2.48 -3.94
C SER A 200 -12.88 2.73 -5.32
N LEU A 201 -12.79 1.71 -6.18
CA LEU A 201 -12.33 1.84 -7.56
C LEU A 201 -13.31 2.69 -8.39
N HIS A 202 -14.61 2.61 -8.12
CA HIS A 202 -15.61 3.46 -8.77
C HIS A 202 -15.36 4.93 -8.47
N ASP A 203 -15.18 5.30 -7.21
CA ASP A 203 -14.93 6.69 -6.82
C ASP A 203 -13.61 7.22 -7.39
N ARG A 204 -12.57 6.36 -7.40
CA ARG A 204 -11.29 6.67 -8.04
C ARG A 204 -11.45 6.90 -9.55
N THR A 205 -12.27 6.10 -10.22
CA THR A 205 -12.55 6.25 -11.66
C THR A 205 -13.31 7.53 -11.95
N LEU A 206 -14.28 7.89 -11.12
CA LEU A 206 -15.00 9.15 -11.27
C LEU A 206 -14.04 10.33 -11.16
N PHE A 207 -13.12 10.30 -10.21
CA PHE A 207 -12.09 11.33 -10.05
C PHE A 207 -11.12 11.39 -11.26
N LEU A 208 -10.62 10.24 -11.73
CA LEU A 208 -9.74 10.20 -12.91
C LEU A 208 -10.48 10.66 -14.17
N THR A 209 -11.74 10.27 -14.31
CA THR A 209 -12.56 10.63 -15.47
C THR A 209 -13.01 12.09 -15.44
N SER A 210 -13.20 12.70 -14.26
CA SER A 210 -13.49 14.12 -14.16
C SER A 210 -12.28 14.97 -14.56
N ASN A 211 -11.07 14.58 -14.12
CA ASN A 211 -9.81 15.18 -14.56
C ASN A 211 -9.64 15.04 -16.08
N PHE A 212 -9.92 13.85 -16.61
CA PHE A 212 -9.97 13.59 -18.06
C PHE A 212 -10.90 14.55 -18.80
N ASN A 213 -12.12 14.73 -18.32
CA ASN A 213 -13.08 15.64 -18.94
C ASN A 213 -12.61 17.09 -18.92
N ARG A 214 -11.95 17.52 -17.86
CA ARG A 214 -11.43 18.89 -17.77
C ARG A 214 -10.37 19.16 -18.84
N VAL A 215 -9.55 18.16 -19.17
CA VAL A 215 -8.52 18.27 -20.22
C VAL A 215 -9.12 18.22 -21.62
N ILE A 216 -10.19 17.44 -21.84
CA ILE A 216 -10.78 17.25 -23.18
C ILE A 216 -11.80 18.31 -23.57
N LYS A 217 -12.34 19.06 -22.60
CA LYS A 217 -13.30 20.15 -22.87
C LYS A 217 -12.76 21.27 -23.76
N SER A 218 -11.44 21.37 -23.98
CA SER A 218 -10.84 22.48 -24.72
C SER A 218 -10.90 22.32 -26.24
N ASP A 219 -10.78 21.10 -26.79
CA ASP A 219 -10.54 20.95 -28.23
C ASP A 219 -11.34 19.82 -28.86
N TRP A 220 -12.01 20.17 -29.97
CA TRP A 220 -12.84 19.29 -30.79
C TRP A 220 -12.05 18.15 -31.48
N SER A 221 -10.71 18.17 -31.40
CA SER A 221 -9.78 17.42 -32.24
C SER A 221 -8.79 16.52 -31.47
N VAL A 222 -9.00 16.21 -30.19
CA VAL A 222 -8.10 15.30 -29.47
C VAL A 222 -8.06 13.94 -30.18
N ASN A 223 -6.85 13.53 -30.60
CA ASN A 223 -6.63 12.28 -31.33
C ASN A 223 -7.16 11.09 -30.51
N LYS A 224 -8.06 10.29 -31.10
CA LYS A 224 -8.62 9.09 -30.47
C LYS A 224 -7.53 8.14 -29.97
N ASN A 225 -6.42 8.03 -30.68
CA ASN A 225 -5.30 7.19 -30.27
C ASN A 225 -4.63 7.70 -28.99
N LEU A 226 -4.50 9.02 -28.82
CA LEU A 226 -3.97 9.62 -27.60
C LEU A 226 -4.91 9.39 -26.41
N MET A 227 -6.22 9.53 -26.61
CA MET A 227 -7.22 9.25 -25.57
C MET A 227 -7.20 7.79 -25.13
N LYS A 228 -7.09 6.88 -26.11
CA LYS A 228 -6.97 5.44 -25.86
C LYS A 228 -5.67 5.12 -25.11
N ALA A 229 -4.54 5.69 -25.53
CA ALA A 229 -3.27 5.53 -24.86
C ALA A 229 -3.35 5.99 -23.41
N TRP A 230 -3.90 7.19 -23.15
CA TRP A 230 -4.03 7.71 -21.80
C TRP A 230 -4.88 6.82 -20.89
N TYR A 231 -5.98 6.26 -21.41
CA TYR A 231 -6.78 5.29 -20.67
C TYR A 231 -5.97 4.05 -20.30
N LEU A 232 -5.33 3.41 -21.29
CA LEU A 232 -4.57 2.17 -21.08
C LEU A 232 -3.37 2.38 -20.14
N THR A 233 -2.71 3.53 -20.18
CA THR A 233 -1.52 3.81 -19.36
C THR A 233 -1.84 4.33 -17.97
N THR A 234 -2.93 5.06 -17.80
CA THR A 234 -3.22 5.77 -16.53
C THR A 234 -4.46 5.24 -15.84
N ILE A 235 -5.61 5.23 -16.51
CA ILE A 235 -6.88 4.85 -15.88
C ILE A 235 -6.90 3.34 -15.63
N GLU A 236 -6.64 2.55 -16.66
CA GLU A 236 -6.61 1.09 -16.57
C GLU A 236 -5.55 0.63 -15.56
N LYS A 237 -4.30 1.14 -15.63
CA LYS A 237 -3.26 0.78 -14.65
C LYS A 237 -3.61 1.19 -13.22
N ALA A 238 -4.25 2.34 -13.02
CA ALA A 238 -4.69 2.75 -11.69
C ALA A 238 -5.81 1.86 -11.14
N LEU A 239 -6.66 1.30 -12.01
CA LEU A 239 -7.74 0.38 -11.62
C LEU A 239 -7.23 -1.05 -11.42
N LEU A 240 -6.35 -1.53 -12.29
CA LEU A 240 -5.73 -2.84 -12.21
C LEU A 240 -4.64 -2.93 -11.12
N TYR A 241 -4.36 -1.84 -10.42
CA TYR A 241 -3.48 -1.87 -9.26
C TYR A 241 -4.00 -2.87 -8.22
N GLY A 242 -3.18 -3.88 -7.91
CA GLY A 242 -3.54 -4.98 -7.01
C GLY A 242 -4.56 -5.97 -7.60
N ALA A 243 -4.81 -5.96 -8.92
CA ALA A 243 -5.69 -6.93 -9.59
C ALA A 243 -5.26 -8.38 -9.34
N SER A 244 -3.97 -8.60 -9.07
CA SER A 244 -3.47 -9.89 -8.62
C SER A 244 -4.12 -10.42 -7.34
N VAL A 245 -4.61 -9.54 -6.46
CA VAL A 245 -5.23 -9.92 -5.18
C VAL A 245 -6.76 -9.97 -5.30
N TRP A 246 -7.36 -9.05 -6.07
CA TRP A 246 -8.81 -8.90 -6.15
C TRP A 246 -9.47 -9.40 -7.42
N GLY A 247 -8.72 -9.59 -8.51
CA GLY A 247 -9.22 -9.95 -9.84
C GLY A 247 -9.70 -11.40 -9.98
N GLY A 248 -9.30 -12.30 -9.08
CA GLY A 248 -9.72 -13.71 -9.14
C GLY A 248 -11.13 -13.95 -8.60
N ALA A 249 -11.88 -14.88 -9.18
CA ALA A 249 -13.20 -15.34 -8.68
C ALA A 249 -14.21 -14.21 -8.38
N LEU A 250 -14.38 -13.28 -9.32
CA LEU A 250 -15.33 -12.18 -9.22
C LEU A 250 -16.78 -12.68 -9.35
N THR A 251 -17.69 -12.10 -8.56
CA THR A 251 -19.14 -12.37 -8.67
C THR A 251 -19.77 -11.57 -9.81
N LYS A 252 -20.92 -12.02 -10.33
CA LYS A 252 -21.68 -11.28 -11.37
C LYS A 252 -21.93 -9.81 -10.99
N VAL A 253 -22.34 -9.55 -9.75
CA VAL A 253 -22.57 -8.18 -9.25
C VAL A 253 -21.30 -7.32 -9.30
N GLN A 254 -20.15 -7.91 -8.99
CA GLN A 254 -18.85 -7.22 -9.05
C GLN A 254 -18.43 -6.95 -10.50
N ILE A 255 -18.66 -7.90 -11.40
CA ILE A 255 -18.41 -7.75 -12.83
C ILE A 255 -19.28 -6.63 -13.41
N ASP A 256 -20.57 -6.59 -13.07
CA ASP A 256 -21.51 -5.54 -13.48
C ASP A 256 -21.07 -4.16 -12.96
N ARG A 257 -20.51 -4.12 -11.74
CA ARG A 257 -19.94 -2.90 -11.16
C ARG A 257 -18.70 -2.45 -11.94
N LEU A 258 -17.78 -3.35 -12.28
CA LEU A 258 -16.60 -3.05 -13.11
C LEU A 258 -16.99 -2.59 -14.51
N HIS A 259 -18.03 -3.18 -15.12
CA HIS A 259 -18.59 -2.71 -16.36
C HIS A 259 -19.13 -1.28 -16.24
N SER A 260 -19.85 -0.98 -15.16
CA SER A 260 -20.36 0.36 -14.89
C SER A 260 -19.23 1.38 -14.75
N ILE A 261 -18.14 1.00 -14.07
CA ILE A 261 -16.93 1.81 -13.91
C ILE A 261 -16.29 2.12 -15.27
N GLN A 262 -16.04 1.08 -16.06
CA GLN A 262 -15.40 1.21 -17.39
C GLN A 262 -16.28 2.00 -18.36
N ARG A 263 -17.60 1.79 -18.31
CA ARG A 263 -18.59 2.42 -19.19
C ARG A 263 -18.53 3.95 -19.15
N ILE A 264 -18.23 4.55 -18.00
CA ILE A 264 -18.14 6.01 -17.84
C ILE A 264 -17.11 6.59 -18.81
N PHE A 265 -15.96 5.92 -18.95
CA PHE A 265 -14.93 6.30 -19.92
C PHE A 265 -15.34 5.96 -21.36
N LEU A 266 -15.83 4.75 -21.60
CA LEU A 266 -16.12 4.25 -22.96
C LEU A 266 -17.17 5.09 -23.69
N LEU A 267 -18.21 5.55 -22.99
CA LEU A 267 -19.23 6.43 -23.58
C LEU A 267 -18.63 7.76 -24.06
N LYS A 268 -17.66 8.30 -23.31
CA LYS A 268 -16.98 9.56 -23.66
C LYS A 268 -16.00 9.35 -24.81
N PHE A 269 -15.28 8.23 -24.79
CA PHE A 269 -14.33 7.87 -25.83
C PHE A 269 -15.00 7.65 -27.19
N THR A 270 -16.05 6.81 -27.22
CA THR A 270 -16.76 6.48 -28.46
C THR A 270 -17.73 7.57 -28.90
N ARG A 271 -18.12 8.49 -28.00
CA ARG A 271 -19.24 9.43 -28.17
C ARG A 271 -20.55 8.72 -28.53
N GLY A 272 -20.71 7.46 -28.12
CA GLY A 272 -21.88 6.64 -28.40
C GLY A 272 -23.10 7.02 -27.54
N TYR A 273 -24.28 6.57 -27.98
CA TYR A 273 -25.53 6.79 -27.24
C TYR A 273 -25.51 6.14 -25.85
N ARG A 274 -26.18 6.78 -24.89
CA ARG A 274 -26.30 6.26 -23.52
C ARG A 274 -26.99 4.90 -23.43
N THR A 275 -27.79 4.53 -24.43
CA THR A 275 -28.51 3.25 -24.56
C THR A 275 -27.63 2.10 -25.06
N MET A 276 -26.45 2.39 -25.62
CA MET A 276 -25.60 1.38 -26.24
C MET A 276 -25.02 0.44 -25.18
N SER A 277 -24.99 -0.88 -25.40
CA SER A 277 -24.49 -1.83 -24.40
C SER A 277 -22.99 -1.65 -24.14
N THR A 278 -22.52 -1.99 -22.94
CA THR A 278 -21.08 -1.88 -22.59
C THR A 278 -20.21 -2.81 -23.43
N ASN A 279 -20.74 -3.96 -23.85
CA ASN A 279 -20.03 -4.88 -24.73
C ASN A 279 -19.82 -4.28 -26.12
N VAL A 280 -20.83 -3.62 -26.69
CA VAL A 280 -20.69 -2.90 -27.98
C VAL A 280 -19.67 -1.76 -27.86
N LEU A 281 -19.69 -1.03 -26.74
CA LEU A 281 -18.69 0.02 -26.46
C LEU A 281 -17.25 -0.52 -26.41
N ASN A 282 -17.04 -1.69 -25.82
CA ASN A 282 -15.74 -2.36 -25.76
C ASN A 282 -15.26 -2.76 -27.16
N VAL A 283 -16.14 -3.33 -27.99
CA VAL A 283 -15.81 -3.71 -29.37
C VAL A 283 -15.47 -2.48 -30.21
N LEU A 284 -16.29 -1.43 -30.18
CA LEU A 284 -16.07 -0.20 -30.96
C LEU A 284 -14.81 0.57 -30.54
N SER A 285 -14.43 0.47 -29.26
CA SER A 285 -13.21 1.11 -28.76
C SER A 285 -11.96 0.24 -28.90
N GLY A 286 -12.13 -1.07 -29.14
CA GLY A 286 -11.07 -2.06 -29.07
C GLY A 286 -10.40 -2.09 -27.69
N ILE A 287 -11.18 -1.89 -26.62
CA ILE A 287 -10.72 -1.95 -25.22
C ILE A 287 -11.36 -3.20 -24.60
N PRO A 288 -10.58 -4.12 -24.01
CA PRO A 288 -11.14 -5.31 -23.38
C PRO A 288 -11.94 -4.97 -22.12
N PRO A 289 -12.95 -5.77 -21.76
CA PRO A 289 -13.65 -5.62 -20.48
C PRO A 289 -12.69 -5.68 -19.28
N LEU A 290 -12.87 -4.76 -18.33
CA LEU A 290 -11.98 -4.61 -17.17
C LEU A 290 -11.89 -5.87 -16.29
N HIS A 291 -12.96 -6.66 -16.20
CA HIS A 291 -12.94 -7.89 -15.41
C HIS A 291 -12.04 -8.96 -16.02
N ILE A 292 -11.97 -9.04 -17.36
CA ILE A 292 -11.11 -10.00 -18.07
C ILE A 292 -9.64 -9.61 -17.89
N THR A 293 -9.31 -8.33 -18.01
CA THR A 293 -7.93 -7.88 -17.78
C THR A 293 -7.51 -8.08 -16.32
N ALA A 294 -8.41 -7.86 -15.36
CA ALA A 294 -8.14 -8.14 -13.95
C ALA A 294 -7.92 -9.64 -13.66
N GLU A 295 -8.69 -10.52 -14.30
CA GLU A 295 -8.52 -11.98 -14.19
C GLU A 295 -7.18 -12.43 -14.77
N VAL A 296 -6.79 -11.90 -15.94
CA VAL A 296 -5.49 -12.18 -16.56
C VAL A 296 -4.34 -11.75 -15.64
N GLU A 297 -4.42 -10.57 -15.00
CA GLU A 297 -3.40 -10.13 -14.04
C GLU A 297 -3.37 -10.99 -12.77
N ASN A 298 -4.49 -11.60 -12.38
CA ASN A 298 -4.54 -12.57 -11.29
C ASN A 298 -3.83 -13.88 -11.63
N ILE A 299 -4.08 -14.42 -12.84
CA ILE A 299 -3.48 -15.67 -13.31
C ILE A 299 -1.96 -15.55 -13.47
N LYS A 300 -1.47 -14.44 -14.02
CA LYS A 300 -0.03 -14.20 -14.18
C LYS A 300 0.76 -14.39 -12.87
N ILE A 301 0.20 -13.95 -11.75
CA ILE A 301 0.87 -14.06 -10.44
C ILE A 301 0.71 -15.46 -9.84
N SER A 302 -0.44 -16.13 -10.04
CA SER A 302 -0.58 -17.52 -9.56
C SER A 302 0.41 -18.46 -10.23
N ASP A 303 0.68 -18.24 -11.52
CA ASP A 303 1.60 -19.09 -12.28
C ASP A 303 3.06 -18.83 -11.87
N LEU A 304 3.42 -17.58 -11.59
CA LEU A 304 4.73 -17.21 -11.02
C LEU A 304 4.94 -17.80 -9.62
N GLY A 305 3.88 -17.87 -8.81
CA GLY A 305 3.94 -18.45 -7.47
C GLY A 305 3.98 -19.98 -7.44
N ALA A 306 3.61 -20.65 -8.52
CA ALA A 306 3.73 -22.11 -8.66
C ALA A 306 5.09 -22.55 -9.21
N ALA A 307 5.87 -21.62 -9.79
CA ALA A 307 7.20 -21.86 -10.35
C ALA A 307 8.35 -21.57 -9.37
N LEU A 308 8.06 -21.04 -8.17
CA LEU A 308 8.99 -20.79 -7.06
C LEU A 308 8.73 -21.78 -5.92
#